data_AF-A0A968P6V9-F1
#
_entry.id   AF-A0A968P6V9-F1
#
_cell.length_a   1.000
_cell.length_b   1.000
_cell.length_c   1.000
_cell.angle_alpha   90.00
_cell.angle_beta   90.00
_cell.angle_gamma   90.00
#
_symmetry.space_group_name_H-M   'P 1'
#
loop_
_entity.id
_entity.type
_entity.pdbx_description
1 polymer ?
#
loop_
_entity_poly.entity_id
_entity_poly.type
_entity_poly.pdbx_seq_one_letter_code
_entity_poly.pdbx_strand_id
1 'polypeptide(L)'
;MIGVNTGRKVKMNIPVSWLKSVCFSETPLRELKSFYRATQDEKNWTFKANKYQKYGLAFHAEFVRGRGGQPVFYYDRRNIPITQSVESLGHPDLHEKTKAILPLCEPYGPKVLEPEKEIDFRWEREWRVVGDFQFAPKNVAFGICDESQIEKFEGLVDNAFPFLDPDWDIDKLKTYLEKRNLQALAEKL
;
A
#
# COMPACT_ATOMS: atom_id res chain seq x y z
N MET A 1 9.09 -3.64 11.20
CA MET A 1 9.69 -4.91 11.67
C MET A 1 11.07 -4.61 12.23
N ILE A 2 11.38 -4.93 13.48
CA ILE A 2 12.74 -4.74 14.03
C ILE A 2 13.11 -5.92 14.94
N GLY A 3 14.25 -6.53 14.64
CA GLY A 3 15.10 -7.22 15.61
C GLY A 3 16.51 -7.30 15.02
N VAL A 4 17.49 -6.65 15.62
CA VAL A 4 18.91 -6.94 15.37
C VAL A 4 19.45 -7.68 16.58
N ASN A 5 20.21 -8.73 16.29
CA ASN A 5 20.88 -9.60 17.24
C ASN A 5 22.13 -8.90 17.79
N THR A 6 22.04 -8.33 19.00
CA THR A 6 23.20 -7.79 19.77
C THR A 6 23.51 -8.64 21.01
N GLY A 7 23.10 -9.91 21.05
CA GLY A 7 23.26 -10.74 22.27
C GLY A 7 22.38 -10.29 23.45
N ARG A 8 21.68 -9.15 23.32
CA ARG A 8 20.47 -8.81 24.05
C ARG A 8 19.34 -8.75 23.04
N LYS A 9 18.40 -9.69 23.11
CA LYS A 9 17.11 -9.59 22.41
C LYS A 9 16.44 -8.29 22.89
N VAL A 10 16.59 -7.19 22.16
CA VAL A 10 15.72 -6.03 22.36
C VAL A 10 14.36 -6.46 21.86
N LYS A 11 13.55 -7.03 22.77
CA LYS A 11 12.12 -7.15 22.56
C LYS A 11 11.63 -5.73 22.33
N MET A 12 11.24 -5.41 21.11
CA MET A 12 10.40 -4.25 20.84
C MET A 12 9.19 -4.39 21.76
N ASN A 13 9.07 -3.51 22.75
CA ASN A 13 7.93 -3.51 23.67
C ASN A 13 6.66 -2.94 23.03
N ILE A 14 6.60 -2.78 21.70
CA ILE A 14 5.41 -2.30 20.99
C ILE A 14 4.48 -3.50 20.74
N PRO A 15 3.25 -3.49 21.26
CA PRO A 15 2.25 -4.50 20.92
C PRO A 15 2.00 -4.55 19.41
N VAL A 16 2.09 -5.74 18.82
CA VAL A 16 1.85 -5.95 17.37
C VAL A 16 0.46 -5.43 16.95
N SER A 17 -0.52 -5.51 17.85
CA SER A 17 -1.87 -4.98 17.65
C SER A 17 -1.91 -3.48 17.35
N TRP A 18 -0.91 -2.69 17.76
CA TRP A 18 -0.85 -1.27 17.47
C TRP A 18 -0.35 -0.96 16.07
N LEU A 19 0.38 -1.89 15.46
CA LEU A 19 0.84 -1.79 14.08
C LEU A 19 -0.21 -2.28 13.09
N LYS A 20 -1.42 -2.62 13.56
CA LYS A 20 -2.55 -2.97 12.70
C LYS A 20 -2.91 -1.77 11.84
N SER A 21 -2.79 -1.92 10.53
CA SER A 21 -3.20 -0.91 9.56
C SER A 21 -3.70 -1.56 8.28
N VAL A 22 -4.62 -0.88 7.59
CA VAL A 22 -4.94 -1.17 6.19
C VAL A 22 -4.05 -0.30 5.31
N CYS A 23 -3.33 -0.95 4.40
CA CYS A 23 -2.37 -0.30 3.51
C CYS A 23 -2.95 -0.14 2.10
N PHE A 24 -2.64 0.97 1.45
CA PHE A 24 -3.00 1.29 0.08
C PHE A 24 -1.76 1.75 -0.68
N SER A 25 -1.68 1.45 -1.97
CA SER A 25 -0.66 2.00 -2.87
C SER A 25 -1.30 3.03 -3.78
N GLU A 26 -0.66 4.18 -3.94
CA GLU A 26 -1.19 5.26 -4.77
C GLU A 26 -0.56 5.22 -6.17
N THR A 27 -1.36 4.82 -7.17
CA THR A 27 -0.96 4.86 -8.59
C THR A 27 -1.98 5.65 -9.42
N PRO A 28 -1.53 6.52 -10.35
CA PRO A 28 -2.40 7.02 -11.40
C PRO A 28 -3.02 5.85 -12.18
N LEU A 29 -4.26 5.99 -12.62
CA LEU A 29 -4.99 4.92 -13.32
C LEU A 29 -4.24 4.45 -14.59
N ARG A 30 -3.71 5.39 -15.38
CA ARG A 30 -2.92 5.10 -16.58
C ARG A 30 -1.63 4.31 -16.31
N GLU A 31 -1.11 4.37 -15.08
CA GLU A 31 0.13 3.69 -14.68
C GLU A 31 -0.13 2.33 -14.01
N LEU A 32 -1.38 1.87 -13.93
CA LEU A 32 -1.73 0.62 -13.24
C LEU A 32 -0.91 -0.58 -13.76
N LYS A 33 -0.68 -0.64 -15.07
CA LYS A 33 0.15 -1.66 -15.71
C LYS A 33 1.62 -1.54 -15.34
N SER A 34 2.17 -0.33 -15.38
CA SER A 34 3.55 -0.03 -14.99
C SER A 34 3.79 -0.41 -13.52
N PHE A 35 2.85 -0.02 -12.65
CA PHE A 35 2.85 -0.37 -11.23
C PHE A 35 2.82 -1.88 -11.02
N TYR A 36 1.86 -2.58 -11.64
CA TYR A 36 1.76 -4.04 -11.51
C TYR A 36 3.06 -4.72 -11.97
N ARG A 37 3.60 -4.37 -13.14
CA ARG A 37 4.87 -4.93 -13.63
C ARG A 37 6.05 -4.67 -12.70
N ALA A 38 6.15 -3.46 -12.13
CA ALA A 38 7.20 -3.13 -11.17
C ALA A 38 7.17 -4.04 -9.93
N THR A 39 5.97 -4.50 -9.53
CA THR A 39 5.79 -5.43 -8.40
C THR A 39 6.16 -6.88 -8.72
N GLN A 40 6.19 -7.25 -10.02
CA GLN A 40 6.52 -8.60 -10.46
C GLN A 40 8.00 -8.79 -10.81
N ASP A 41 8.74 -7.70 -11.07
CA ASP A 41 10.13 -7.78 -11.54
C ASP A 41 11.07 -8.25 -10.42
N GLU A 42 11.59 -9.47 -10.58
CA GLU A 42 12.56 -10.09 -9.66
C GLU A 42 13.87 -9.29 -9.53
N LYS A 43 14.20 -8.44 -10.50
CA LYS A 43 15.40 -7.59 -10.49
C LYS A 43 15.21 -6.29 -9.70
N ASN A 44 13.97 -5.86 -9.47
CA ASN A 44 13.62 -4.68 -8.67
C ASN A 44 13.33 -5.03 -7.20
N TRP A 45 13.63 -6.26 -6.76
CA TRP A 45 13.46 -6.71 -5.38
C TRP A 45 14.43 -6.01 -4.43
N THR A 46 14.06 -4.79 -4.08
CA THR A 46 14.34 -4.29 -2.75
C THR A 46 13.45 -5.12 -1.81
N PHE A 47 14.05 -5.90 -0.92
CA PHE A 47 13.52 -7.20 -0.48
C PHE A 47 12.36 -7.14 0.57
N LYS A 48 11.23 -6.45 0.26
CA LYS A 48 9.84 -6.94 0.54
C LYS A 48 9.21 -7.13 -0.86
N ALA A 49 9.06 -8.32 -1.43
CA ALA A 49 8.21 -9.46 -1.03
C ALA A 49 6.68 -9.25 -1.14
N ASN A 50 6.17 -8.13 -1.68
CA ASN A 50 4.75 -8.04 -2.03
C ASN A 50 4.54 -8.55 -3.46
N LYS A 51 4.33 -9.86 -3.59
CA LYS A 51 3.87 -10.48 -4.84
C LYS A 51 2.39 -10.16 -5.02
N TYR A 52 2.08 -8.91 -5.37
CA TYR A 52 0.70 -8.53 -5.63
C TYR A 52 0.17 -9.42 -6.74
N GLN A 53 -0.96 -10.04 -6.48
CA GLN A 53 -1.71 -10.70 -7.53
C GLN A 53 -2.54 -9.64 -8.25
N LYS A 54 -3.11 -9.99 -9.40
CA LYS A 54 -4.09 -9.15 -10.10
C LYS A 54 -5.42 -9.10 -9.35
N TYR A 55 -5.43 -8.79 -8.06
CA TYR A 55 -6.65 -8.71 -7.26
C TYR A 55 -6.55 -7.52 -6.32
N GLY A 56 -7.61 -6.73 -6.23
CA GLY A 56 -7.66 -5.59 -5.33
C GLY A 56 -8.92 -4.75 -5.50
N LEU A 57 -9.09 -3.80 -4.59
CA LEU A 57 -10.14 -2.78 -4.65
C LEU A 57 -9.47 -1.42 -4.66
N ALA A 58 -9.92 -0.55 -5.55
CA ALA A 58 -9.45 0.83 -5.65
C ALA A 58 -10.49 1.78 -5.07
N PHE A 59 -10.00 2.84 -4.44
CA PHE A 59 -10.81 3.87 -3.80
C PHE A 59 -10.34 5.24 -4.26
N HIS A 60 -11.23 6.22 -4.24
CA HIS A 60 -10.81 7.61 -4.40
C HIS A 60 -9.95 8.04 -3.21
N ALA A 61 -8.82 8.72 -3.48
CA ALA A 61 -7.90 9.15 -2.44
C ALA A 61 -8.58 10.04 -1.39
N GLU A 62 -9.55 10.87 -1.79
CA GLU A 62 -10.34 11.71 -0.89
C GLU A 62 -11.16 10.88 0.11
N PHE A 63 -11.71 9.74 -0.32
CA PHE A 63 -12.43 8.83 0.57
C PHE A 63 -11.49 8.21 1.61
N VAL A 64 -10.30 7.76 1.19
CA VAL A 64 -9.29 7.20 2.10
C VAL A 64 -8.81 8.26 3.10
N ARG A 65 -8.51 9.47 2.64
CA ARG A 65 -8.13 10.62 3.49
C ARG A 65 -9.22 10.97 4.49
N GLY A 66 -10.47 11.03 4.03
CA GLY A 66 -11.64 11.29 4.89
C GLY A 66 -11.87 10.23 5.97
N ARG A 67 -11.17 9.08 5.91
CA ARG A 67 -11.19 8.02 6.92
C ARG A 67 -9.89 7.88 7.71
N GLY A 68 -9.10 8.95 7.77
CA GLY A 68 -7.87 8.99 8.54
C GLY A 68 -6.68 8.33 7.84
N GLY A 69 -6.79 8.05 6.54
CA GLY A 69 -5.66 7.60 5.74
C GLY A 69 -4.58 8.67 5.69
N GLN A 70 -3.34 8.26 5.96
CA GLN A 70 -2.16 9.13 5.93
C GLN A 70 -1.08 8.53 5.03
N PRO A 71 -0.28 9.35 4.33
CA PRO A 71 0.89 8.85 3.62
C PRO A 71 1.92 8.31 4.62
N VAL A 72 2.65 7.28 4.23
CA VAL A 72 3.76 6.73 5.01
C VAL A 72 4.94 7.69 4.99
N PHE A 73 5.55 7.89 6.16
CA PHE A 73 6.80 8.62 6.35
C PHE A 73 7.98 7.66 6.16
N TYR A 74 8.60 7.75 4.98
CA TYR A 74 9.81 7.00 4.69
C TYR A 74 11.04 7.68 5.27
N TYR A 75 11.96 6.91 5.84
CA TYR A 75 13.24 7.42 6.32
C TYR A 75 14.40 6.49 5.98
N ASP A 76 15.56 7.07 5.67
CA ASP A 76 16.77 6.32 5.37
C ASP A 76 17.37 5.74 6.65
N ARG A 77 17.45 4.41 6.73
CA ARG A 77 18.02 3.75 7.90
C ARG A 77 19.53 3.99 8.06
N ARG A 78 20.22 4.42 7.01
CA ARG A 78 21.64 4.82 7.08
C ARG A 78 21.80 6.16 7.80
N ASN A 79 20.74 6.96 7.87
CA ASN A 79 20.73 8.19 8.67
C ASN A 79 20.50 7.83 10.14
N ILE A 80 21.61 7.65 10.88
CA ILE A 80 21.59 7.23 12.29
C ILE A 80 20.80 8.19 13.18
N PRO A 81 20.98 9.54 13.12
CA PRO A 81 20.17 10.46 13.92
C PRO A 81 18.65 10.34 13.68
N ILE A 82 18.20 10.23 12.43
CA ILE A 82 16.78 10.05 12.12
C ILE A 82 16.29 8.70 12.64
N THR A 83 17.05 7.63 12.39
CA THR A 83 16.70 6.28 12.83
C THR A 83 16.53 6.22 14.34
N GLN A 84 17.48 6.77 15.10
CA GLN A 84 17.41 6.84 16.56
C GLN A 84 16.20 7.67 17.04
N SER A 85 15.89 8.76 16.33
CA SER A 85 14.72 9.60 16.66
C SER A 85 13.41 8.83 16.47
N VAL A 86 13.25 8.12 15.35
CA VAL A 86 12.06 7.30 15.08
C VAL A 86 11.97 6.11 16.05
N GLU A 87 13.07 5.43 16.31
CA GLU A 87 13.13 4.32 17.28
C GLU A 87 12.76 4.78 18.70
N SER A 88 13.12 6.02 19.07
CA SER A 88 12.76 6.59 20.38
C SER A 88 11.25 6.77 20.55
N LEU A 89 10.49 6.97 19.47
CA LEU A 89 9.03 7.01 19.51
C LEU A 89 8.44 5.68 20.01
N GLY A 90 9.16 4.58 19.82
CA GLY A 90 8.80 3.25 20.29
C GLY A 90 9.12 2.96 21.75
N HIS A 91 9.61 3.95 22.52
CA HIS A 91 9.89 3.79 23.94
C HIS A 91 8.59 3.61 24.75
N PRO A 92 8.53 2.66 25.73
CA PRO A 92 7.33 2.40 26.54
C PRO A 92 6.64 3.63 27.11
N ASP A 93 7.42 4.58 27.62
CA ASP A 93 6.88 5.81 28.23
C ASP A 93 6.21 6.78 27.22
N LEU A 94 6.45 6.58 25.91
CA LEU A 94 5.91 7.42 24.84
C LEU A 94 4.78 6.74 24.07
N HIS A 95 4.59 5.44 24.26
CA HIS A 95 3.66 4.59 23.52
C HIS A 95 2.27 5.18 23.31
N GLU A 96 1.60 5.62 24.38
CA GLU A 96 0.25 6.19 24.26
C GLU A 96 0.20 7.46 23.41
N LYS A 97 1.30 8.23 23.39
CA LYS A 97 1.45 9.47 22.61
C LYS A 97 1.84 9.20 21.17
N THR A 98 2.54 8.10 20.89
CA THR A 98 3.14 7.80 19.59
C THR A 98 2.44 6.69 18.82
N LYS A 99 1.48 5.96 19.43
CA LYS A 99 0.74 4.87 18.79
C LYS A 99 0.05 5.24 17.47
N ALA A 100 -0.30 6.51 17.27
CA ALA A 100 -0.92 6.99 16.04
C ALA A 100 0.07 7.21 14.89
N ILE A 101 1.34 7.54 15.19
CA ILE A 101 2.36 7.85 14.18
C ILE A 101 3.29 6.66 13.89
N LEU A 102 3.54 5.80 14.89
CA LEU A 102 4.42 4.64 14.72
C LEU A 102 4.06 3.75 13.53
N PRO A 103 2.78 3.44 13.26
CA PRO A 103 2.40 2.64 12.10
C PRO A 103 2.63 3.36 10.77
N LEU A 104 2.87 4.68 10.77
CA LEU A 104 3.10 5.48 9.57
C LEU A 104 4.59 5.62 9.24
N CYS A 105 5.51 5.18 10.10
CA CYS A 105 6.95 5.27 9.84
C CYS A 105 7.47 3.98 9.22
N GLU A 106 8.10 4.06 8.03
CA GLU A 106 8.70 2.91 7.36
C GLU A 106 10.16 3.20 6.98
N PRO A 107 11.13 2.40 7.45
CA PRO A 107 12.51 2.54 7.01
C PRO A 107 12.70 2.04 5.58
N TYR A 108 13.58 2.69 4.83
CA TYR A 108 14.22 2.14 3.64
C TYR A 108 15.74 2.07 3.86
N GLY A 109 16.45 1.39 2.97
CA GLY A 109 17.87 1.14 3.07
C GLY A 109 18.20 -0.30 3.48
N PRO A 110 19.33 -0.53 4.18
CA PRO A 110 19.72 -1.85 4.66
C PRO A 110 18.67 -2.49 5.58
N LYS A 111 18.34 -3.76 5.34
CA LYS A 111 17.40 -4.50 6.21
C LYS A 111 17.96 -4.70 7.62
N VAL A 112 17.03 -4.89 8.56
CA VAL A 112 17.36 -5.10 9.97
C VAL A 112 18.08 -6.43 10.20
N LEU A 113 17.55 -7.51 9.62
CA LEU A 113 18.08 -8.87 9.81
C LEU A 113 19.10 -9.29 8.75
N GLU A 114 19.14 -8.59 7.62
CA GLU A 114 19.93 -8.92 6.43
C GLU A 114 20.59 -7.64 5.90
N PRO A 115 21.54 -7.01 6.64
CA PRO A 115 22.06 -5.68 6.30
C PRO A 115 22.73 -5.57 4.92
N GLU A 116 23.14 -6.70 4.35
CA GLU A 116 23.64 -6.81 2.98
C GLU A 116 22.56 -6.63 1.90
N LYS A 117 21.27 -6.66 2.29
CA LYS A 117 20.12 -6.48 1.42
C LYS A 117 19.50 -5.10 1.61
N GLU A 118 19.23 -4.44 0.50
CA GLU A 118 18.57 -3.13 0.44
C GLU A 118 17.05 -3.28 0.24
N ILE A 119 16.29 -2.37 0.86
CA ILE A 119 14.84 -2.22 0.70
C ILE A 119 14.51 -0.77 0.32
N ASP A 120 13.65 -0.55 -0.67
CA ASP A 120 13.17 0.78 -1.09
C ASP A 120 11.75 0.66 -1.64
N PHE A 121 10.79 1.13 -0.83
CA PHE A 121 9.36 1.11 -1.12
C PHE A 121 8.80 2.50 -1.39
N ARG A 122 9.66 3.52 -1.53
CA ARG A 122 9.20 4.91 -1.72
C ARG A 122 8.37 5.06 -3.00
N TRP A 123 8.64 4.23 -4.00
CA TRP A 123 7.90 4.19 -5.26
C TRP A 123 6.46 3.70 -5.11
N GLU A 124 6.12 2.93 -4.06
CA GLU A 124 4.75 2.44 -3.84
C GLU A 124 3.79 3.56 -3.39
N ARG A 125 4.35 4.69 -2.91
CA ARG A 125 3.61 5.83 -2.38
C ARG A 125 2.52 5.36 -1.41
N GLU A 126 2.93 4.58 -0.40
CA GLU A 126 2.01 3.87 0.49
C GLU A 126 1.22 4.86 1.36
N TRP A 127 -0.07 4.56 1.53
CA TRP A 127 -0.97 5.17 2.49
C TRP A 127 -1.42 4.13 3.51
N ARG A 128 -1.60 4.54 4.76
CA ARG A 128 -2.11 3.68 5.84
C ARG A 128 -3.28 4.30 6.55
N VAL A 129 -4.29 3.49 6.83
CA VAL A 129 -5.32 3.76 7.83
C VAL A 129 -4.98 2.91 9.05
N VAL A 130 -4.67 3.55 10.18
CA VAL A 130 -4.35 2.85 11.43
C VAL A 130 -5.63 2.22 11.99
N GLY A 131 -5.60 0.90 12.23
CA GLY A 131 -6.75 0.11 12.64
C GLY A 131 -7.50 -0.54 11.46
N ASP A 132 -8.83 -0.50 11.54
CA ASP A 132 -9.74 -1.09 10.56
C ASP A 132 -10.21 -0.07 9.53
N PHE A 133 -10.47 -0.53 8.31
CA PHE A 133 -11.03 0.29 7.23
C PHE A 133 -12.42 -0.21 6.83
N GLN A 134 -13.43 0.61 7.07
CA GLN A 134 -14.82 0.28 6.74
C GLN A 134 -15.29 1.01 5.49
N PHE A 135 -15.90 0.26 4.57
CA PHE A 135 -16.45 0.81 3.33
C PHE A 135 -17.72 0.05 2.94
N ALA A 136 -18.55 0.68 2.13
CA ALA A 136 -19.67 0.05 1.43
C ALA A 136 -19.34 -0.09 -0.07
N PRO A 137 -20.05 -0.94 -0.83
CA PRO A 137 -19.79 -1.10 -2.28
C PRO A 137 -19.74 0.22 -3.05
N LYS A 138 -20.62 1.17 -2.73
CA LYS A 138 -20.64 2.52 -3.34
C LYS A 138 -19.39 3.37 -3.13
N ASN A 139 -18.50 2.97 -2.21
CA ASN A 139 -17.25 3.67 -1.95
C ASN A 139 -16.08 3.12 -2.78
N VAL A 140 -16.24 1.94 -3.36
CA VAL A 140 -15.25 1.33 -4.24
C VAL A 140 -15.35 2.02 -5.61
N ALA A 141 -14.24 2.51 -6.12
CA ALA A 141 -14.17 3.14 -7.43
C ALA A 141 -14.17 2.09 -8.54
N PHE A 142 -13.35 1.04 -8.37
CA PHE A 142 -13.29 -0.13 -9.25
C PHE A 142 -12.59 -1.28 -8.53
N GLY A 143 -12.82 -2.50 -8.98
CA GLY A 143 -12.02 -3.67 -8.62
C GLY A 143 -10.92 -3.95 -9.63
N ILE A 144 -9.93 -4.73 -9.22
CA ILE A 144 -8.84 -5.22 -10.06
C ILE A 144 -8.97 -6.75 -10.11
N CYS A 145 -8.99 -7.32 -11.31
CA CYS A 145 -8.98 -8.77 -11.51
C CYS A 145 -8.31 -9.13 -12.85
N ASP A 146 -8.05 -10.41 -13.11
CA ASP A 146 -7.76 -10.84 -14.49
C ASP A 146 -9.00 -10.65 -15.39
N GLU A 147 -8.79 -10.30 -16.67
CA GLU A 147 -9.87 -10.05 -17.63
C GLU A 147 -10.86 -11.21 -17.72
N SER A 148 -10.38 -12.45 -17.66
CA SER A 148 -11.22 -13.65 -17.70
C SER A 148 -12.20 -13.77 -16.52
N GLN A 149 -12.00 -12.97 -15.46
CA GLN A 149 -12.79 -13.01 -14.23
C GLN A 149 -13.68 -11.79 -14.03
N ILE A 150 -13.63 -10.79 -14.91
CA ILE A 150 -14.38 -9.54 -14.78
C ILE A 150 -15.88 -9.82 -14.63
N GLU A 151 -16.47 -10.58 -15.55
CA GLU A 151 -17.91 -10.90 -15.52
C GLU A 151 -18.32 -11.60 -14.22
N LYS A 152 -17.48 -12.53 -13.75
CA LYS A 152 -17.71 -13.24 -12.49
C LYS A 152 -17.71 -12.29 -11.30
N PHE A 153 -16.70 -11.42 -11.18
CA PHE A 153 -16.59 -10.53 -10.03
C PHE A 153 -17.64 -9.42 -10.05
N GLU A 154 -17.97 -8.89 -11.22
CA GLU A 154 -19.07 -7.94 -11.36
C GLU A 154 -20.41 -8.56 -10.95
N GLY A 155 -20.67 -9.82 -11.36
CA GLY A 155 -21.84 -10.57 -10.91
C GLY A 155 -21.88 -10.79 -9.39
N LEU A 156 -20.74 -11.01 -8.74
CA LEU A 156 -20.65 -11.18 -7.28
C LEU A 156 -20.98 -9.92 -6.48
N VAL A 157 -20.85 -8.75 -7.08
CA VAL A 157 -21.16 -7.46 -6.43
C VAL A 157 -22.40 -6.79 -7.02
N ASP A 158 -23.25 -7.56 -7.70
CA ASP A 158 -24.47 -7.08 -8.36
C ASP A 158 -24.22 -5.88 -9.28
N ASN A 159 -23.06 -5.87 -9.96
CA ASN A 159 -22.59 -4.78 -10.83
C ASN A 159 -22.49 -3.41 -10.11
N ALA A 160 -22.27 -3.39 -8.79
CA ALA A 160 -22.16 -2.15 -8.02
C ALA A 160 -20.99 -1.25 -8.44
N PHE A 161 -19.91 -1.83 -8.98
CA PHE A 161 -18.75 -1.12 -9.52
C PHE A 161 -18.02 -2.01 -10.56
N PRO A 162 -17.26 -1.41 -11.49
CA PRO A 162 -16.58 -2.15 -12.55
C PRO A 162 -15.30 -2.84 -12.07
N PHE A 163 -14.82 -3.82 -12.82
CA PHE A 163 -13.49 -4.43 -12.62
C PHE A 163 -12.56 -4.19 -13.82
N LEU A 164 -11.28 -3.96 -13.55
CA LEU A 164 -10.26 -3.66 -14.55
C LEU A 164 -9.14 -4.71 -14.53
N ASP A 165 -8.62 -5.08 -15.69
CA ASP A 165 -7.38 -5.86 -15.77
C ASP A 165 -6.17 -4.92 -15.71
N PRO A 166 -5.23 -5.14 -14.77
CA PRO A 166 -4.04 -4.30 -14.67
C PRO A 166 -3.10 -4.43 -15.88
N ASP A 167 -3.23 -5.44 -16.75
CA ASP A 167 -2.40 -5.59 -17.96
C ASP A 167 -2.93 -4.83 -19.18
N TRP A 168 -4.14 -4.25 -19.11
CA TRP A 168 -4.66 -3.46 -20.22
C TRP A 168 -3.77 -2.24 -20.51
N ASP A 169 -3.58 -1.96 -21.80
CA ASP A 169 -3.03 -0.68 -22.23
C ASP A 169 -4.09 0.43 -22.11
N ILE A 170 -3.64 1.67 -22.30
CA ILE A 170 -4.48 2.86 -22.15
C ILE A 170 -5.63 2.83 -23.16
N ASP A 171 -5.41 2.38 -24.40
CA ASP A 171 -6.43 2.37 -25.44
C ASP A 171 -7.55 1.38 -25.12
N LYS A 172 -7.19 0.16 -24.68
CA LYS A 172 -8.16 -0.85 -24.25
C LYS A 172 -8.91 -0.39 -23.01
N LEU A 173 -8.22 0.17 -22.02
CA LEU A 173 -8.83 0.68 -20.80
C LEU A 173 -9.80 1.82 -21.10
N LYS A 174 -9.42 2.78 -21.94
CA LYS A 174 -10.28 3.88 -22.37
C LYS A 174 -11.54 3.37 -23.07
N THR A 175 -11.37 2.47 -24.05
CA THR A 175 -12.48 1.85 -24.77
C THR A 175 -13.44 1.12 -23.83
N TYR A 176 -12.91 0.41 -22.83
CA TYR A 176 -13.70 -0.30 -21.83
C TYR A 176 -14.52 0.66 -20.95
N LEU A 177 -13.89 1.73 -20.45
CA LEU A 177 -14.56 2.71 -19.60
C LEU A 177 -15.64 3.50 -20.35
N GLU A 178 -15.38 3.89 -21.60
CA GLU A 178 -16.33 4.60 -22.46
C GLU A 178 -17.59 3.76 -22.73
N LYS A 179 -17.41 2.47 -23.07
CA LYS A 179 -18.55 1.54 -23.31
C LYS A 179 -19.46 1.38 -22.10
N ARG A 180 -18.96 1.62 -20.89
CA ARG A 180 -19.69 1.48 -19.62
C ARG A 180 -20.20 2.82 -19.08
N ASN A 181 -20.10 3.90 -19.84
CA ASN A 181 -20.47 5.26 -19.43
C ASN A 181 -19.74 5.72 -18.15
N LEU A 182 -18.51 5.25 -17.92
CA LEU A 182 -17.68 5.60 -16.76
C LEU A 182 -16.82 6.84 -17.04
N GLN A 183 -17.47 7.93 -17.45
CA GLN A 183 -16.81 9.16 -17.92
C GLN A 183 -15.82 9.73 -16.88
N ALA A 184 -16.19 9.73 -15.60
CA ALA A 184 -15.34 10.24 -14.52
C ALA A 184 -14.02 9.45 -14.32
N LEU A 185 -13.96 8.18 -14.77
CA LEU A 185 -12.72 7.40 -14.79
C LEU A 185 -11.97 7.61 -16.11
N ALA A 186 -12.68 7.68 -17.24
CA ALA A 186 -12.09 7.92 -18.55
C ALA A 186 -11.37 9.28 -18.64
N GLU A 187 -11.90 10.33 -17.99
CA GLU A 187 -11.29 11.65 -17.89
C GLU A 187 -9.95 11.67 -17.13
N LYS A 188 -9.63 10.59 -16.39
CA LYS A 188 -8.39 10.47 -15.60
C LYS A 188 -7.26 9.71 -16.32
N LEU A 189 -7.50 9.27 -17.56
CA LEU A 189 -6.51 8.65 -18.44
C LEU A 189 -5.78 9.73 -19.24
#